data_AF-A0A1X6YRZ4-F1
#
_entry.id   AF-A0A1X6YRZ4-F1
#
_cell.length_a   1.000
_cell.length_b   1.000
_cell.length_c   1.000
_cell.angle_alpha   90.00
_cell.angle_beta   90.00
_cell.angle_gamma   90.00
#
_symmetry.space_group_name_H-M   'P 1'
#
loop_
_entity.id
_entity.type
_entity.pdbx_description
1 polymer ?
#
loop_
_entity_poly.entity_id
_entity_poly.type
_entity_poly.pdbx_seq_one_letter_code
_entity_poly.pdbx_strand_id
1 'polypeptide(L)'
;MRLTKTLLGLGLIAALGACAGKSSLKADSIRALPEVSMDQAMDAFRQVCINNGTDPTGGKVKFARGKTPGGRQACTMRARPEAGVDVLQDLQSRFGNTQQVPDTILIQFPGYPNGPLTYVGGKDGTAEEGTYQVGVTS
;
A
#
# COMPACT_ATOMS: atom_id res chain seq x y z
N MET A 1 13.80 29.53 24.88
CA MET A 1 12.71 28.73 24.30
C MET A 1 13.31 27.75 23.30
N ARG A 2 13.42 26.46 23.65
CA ARG A 2 14.05 25.44 22.77
C ARG A 2 12.96 24.74 21.95
N LEU A 3 13.22 24.68 20.64
CA LEU A 3 12.39 24.08 19.60
C LEU A 3 12.04 22.61 19.90
N THR A 4 10.77 22.31 20.14
CA THR A 4 10.17 20.98 20.00
C THR A 4 9.52 20.88 18.61
N LYS A 5 10.37 20.76 17.60
CA LYS A 5 9.95 20.32 16.27
C LYS A 5 10.69 19.01 15.99
N THR A 6 9.97 18.05 15.42
CA THR A 6 10.54 16.87 14.74
C THR A 6 10.78 15.64 15.61
N LEU A 7 9.70 14.95 16.02
CA LEU A 7 9.77 13.53 16.41
C LEU A 7 8.64 12.67 15.83
N LEU A 8 7.67 13.25 15.10
CA LEU A 8 6.62 12.48 14.39
C LEU A 8 7.04 12.01 12.98
N GLY A 9 8.15 12.53 12.43
CA GLY A 9 8.61 12.18 11.08
C GLY A 9 9.34 10.84 10.97
N LEU A 10 10.10 10.43 11.99
CA LEU A 10 10.96 9.25 11.90
C LEU A 10 10.21 7.92 12.10
N GLY A 11 9.11 7.91 12.84
CA GLY A 11 8.29 6.70 13.05
C GLY A 11 7.47 6.29 11.82
N LEU A 12 7.21 7.22 10.90
CA LEU A 12 6.53 6.94 9.63
C LEU A 12 7.50 6.34 8.60
N ILE A 13 8.78 6.75 8.63
CA ILE A 13 9.83 6.31 7.68
C ILE A 13 10.10 4.82 7.76
N ALA A 14 9.97 4.30 8.96
CA ALA A 14 9.94 2.90 9.28
C ALA A 14 8.94 2.08 8.42
N ALA A 15 7.69 2.56 8.32
CA ALA A 15 6.66 1.88 7.52
C ALA A 15 7.02 1.80 6.03
N LEU A 16 7.82 2.77 5.57
CA LEU A 16 8.24 2.93 4.19
C LEU A 16 9.23 1.83 3.78
N GLY A 17 10.03 1.29 4.71
CA GLY A 17 10.91 0.16 4.46
C GLY A 17 10.19 -1.18 4.26
N ALA A 18 8.97 -1.34 4.80
CA ALA A 18 8.12 -2.50 4.52
C ALA A 18 7.28 -2.33 3.24
N CYS A 19 7.03 -1.07 2.83
CA CYS A 19 6.34 -0.77 1.59
C CYS A 19 7.27 -0.85 0.36
N ALA A 20 8.54 -0.47 0.51
CA ALA A 20 9.56 -0.45 -0.56
C ALA A 20 10.66 -1.52 -0.42
N GLY A 21 10.79 -2.20 0.71
CA GLY A 21 11.90 -3.11 1.01
C GLY A 21 11.48 -4.57 1.12
N LYS A 22 11.99 -5.38 0.20
CA LYS A 22 12.01 -6.85 0.26
C LYS A 22 10.65 -7.50 0.56
N SER A 23 9.67 -7.26 -0.29
CA SER A 23 8.69 -8.33 -0.50
C SER A 23 9.47 -9.55 -0.98
N SER A 24 9.52 -10.63 -0.20
CA SER A 24 10.09 -11.93 -0.59
C SER A 24 9.32 -12.60 -1.74
N LEU A 25 8.32 -11.92 -2.29
CA LEU A 25 7.61 -12.27 -3.49
C LEU A 25 8.57 -12.11 -4.67
N LYS A 26 8.91 -13.24 -5.30
CA LYS A 26 9.68 -13.23 -6.54
C LYS A 26 8.95 -12.32 -7.54
N ALA A 27 9.71 -11.39 -8.11
CA ALA A 27 9.38 -10.56 -9.25
C ALA A 27 8.33 -11.17 -10.22
N ASP A 28 8.59 -12.39 -10.69
CA ASP A 28 7.76 -13.07 -11.69
C ASP A 28 6.38 -13.49 -11.14
N SER A 29 6.28 -13.77 -9.84
CA SER A 29 5.02 -14.13 -9.17
C SER A 29 4.08 -12.93 -9.02
N ILE A 30 4.59 -11.70 -9.19
CA ILE A 30 3.82 -10.46 -9.06
C ILE A 30 3.18 -10.08 -10.39
N ARG A 31 3.90 -10.23 -11.51
CA ARG A 31 3.33 -10.06 -12.87
C ARG A 31 2.31 -11.13 -13.22
N ALA A 32 2.48 -12.34 -12.69
CA ALA A 32 1.57 -13.45 -12.86
C ALA A 32 0.30 -13.36 -12.00
N LEU A 33 0.13 -12.29 -11.20
CA LEU A 33 -1.12 -12.08 -10.48
C LEU A 33 -2.27 -11.91 -11.48
N PRO A 34 -3.40 -12.61 -11.27
CA PRO A 34 -4.61 -12.34 -12.03
C PRO A 34 -5.05 -10.90 -11.85
N GLU A 35 -5.64 -10.33 -12.90
CA GLU A 35 -6.29 -9.02 -12.79
C GLU A 35 -7.45 -9.08 -11.79
N VAL A 36 -7.60 -8.00 -11.06
CA VAL A 36 -8.64 -7.82 -10.04
C VAL A 36 -9.18 -6.40 -10.14
N SER A 37 -10.51 -6.26 -10.01
CA SER A 37 -11.12 -4.94 -10.00
C SER A 37 -10.74 -4.17 -8.74
N MET A 38 -10.76 -2.85 -8.81
CA MET A 38 -10.43 -1.99 -7.66
C MET A 38 -11.33 -2.26 -6.46
N ASP A 39 -12.61 -2.53 -6.68
CA ASP A 39 -13.56 -2.86 -5.61
C ASP A 39 -13.19 -4.17 -4.92
N GLN A 40 -12.89 -5.22 -5.68
CA GLN A 40 -12.48 -6.52 -5.13
C GLN A 40 -11.18 -6.40 -4.35
N ALA A 41 -10.20 -5.67 -4.89
CA ALA A 41 -8.92 -5.49 -4.24
C ALA A 41 -9.06 -4.68 -2.94
N MET A 42 -9.84 -3.60 -2.93
CA MET A 42 -10.02 -2.78 -1.73
C MET A 42 -10.89 -3.47 -0.67
N ASP A 43 -11.87 -4.28 -1.05
CA ASP A 43 -12.59 -5.13 -0.10
C ASP A 43 -11.64 -6.17 0.51
N ALA A 44 -10.84 -6.86 -0.30
CA ALA A 44 -9.84 -7.80 0.18
C ALA A 44 -8.82 -7.15 1.12
N PHE A 45 -8.36 -5.95 0.78
CA PHE A 45 -7.52 -5.12 1.66
C PHE A 45 -8.20 -4.85 2.99
N ARG A 46 -9.46 -4.42 2.99
CA ARG A 46 -10.19 -4.16 4.23
C ARG A 46 -10.37 -5.44 5.05
N GLN A 47 -10.79 -6.54 4.42
CA GLN A 47 -10.98 -7.80 5.13
C GLN A 47 -9.68 -8.27 5.77
N VAL A 48 -8.59 -8.33 5.01
CA VAL A 48 -7.33 -8.89 5.51
C VAL A 48 -6.57 -7.90 6.39
N CYS A 49 -6.42 -6.64 6.00
CA CYS A 49 -5.57 -5.69 6.73
C CYS A 49 -6.27 -4.97 7.87
N ILE A 50 -7.59 -4.80 7.83
CA ILE A 50 -8.34 -4.07 8.85
C ILE A 50 -9.12 -5.03 9.74
N ASN A 51 -9.86 -5.97 9.15
CA ASN A 51 -10.76 -6.87 9.89
C ASN A 51 -10.07 -8.16 10.34
N ASN A 52 -8.81 -8.42 9.96
CA ASN A 52 -8.10 -9.68 10.18
C ASN A 52 -8.84 -10.92 9.64
N GLY A 53 -9.66 -10.75 8.61
CA GLY A 53 -10.39 -11.81 7.92
C GLY A 53 -9.56 -12.54 6.86
N THR A 54 -10.23 -13.42 6.13
CA THR A 54 -9.68 -14.17 5.00
C THR A 54 -9.72 -13.35 3.72
N ASP A 55 -8.82 -13.66 2.78
CA ASP A 55 -8.82 -13.08 1.44
C ASP A 55 -10.03 -13.58 0.62
N PRO A 56 -11.01 -12.72 0.27
CA PRO A 56 -12.17 -13.11 -0.52
C PRO A 56 -11.83 -13.35 -2.01
N THR A 57 -10.65 -12.94 -2.48
CA THR A 57 -10.27 -13.06 -3.89
C THR A 57 -9.67 -14.42 -4.24
N GLY A 58 -9.43 -15.28 -3.24
CA GLY A 58 -8.80 -16.58 -3.44
C GLY A 58 -7.33 -16.48 -3.88
N GLY A 59 -6.61 -15.43 -3.50
CA GLY A 59 -5.19 -15.27 -3.76
C GLY A 59 -4.82 -14.48 -5.02
N LYS A 60 -5.79 -13.77 -5.63
CA LYS A 60 -5.52 -12.82 -6.73
C LYS A 60 -4.69 -11.62 -6.28
N VAL A 61 -4.78 -11.29 -5.00
CA VAL A 61 -3.95 -10.28 -4.35
C VAL A 61 -2.97 -10.93 -3.39
N LYS A 62 -1.85 -10.24 -3.11
CA LYS A 62 -0.84 -10.69 -2.14
C LYS A 62 -0.78 -9.75 -0.97
N PHE A 63 -0.79 -10.29 0.23
CA PHE A 63 -0.68 -9.52 1.46
C PHE A 63 0.66 -9.74 2.13
N ALA A 64 1.17 -8.69 2.76
CA ALA A 64 2.27 -8.79 3.69
C ALA A 64 1.89 -8.06 4.98
N ARG A 65 2.02 -8.76 6.11
CA ARG A 65 1.91 -8.17 7.44
C ARG A 65 3.28 -8.11 8.06
N GLY A 66 3.56 -7.01 8.75
CA GLY A 66 4.84 -6.79 9.39
C GLY A 66 4.74 -5.74 10.48
N LYS A 67 5.91 -5.35 10.98
CA LYS A 67 6.05 -4.22 11.88
C LYS A 67 6.92 -3.17 11.21
N THR A 68 6.54 -1.92 11.37
CA THR A 68 7.44 -0.80 11.07
C THR A 68 8.57 -0.81 12.11
N PRO A 69 9.79 -0.35 11.79
CA PRO A 69 10.84 0.05 12.75
C PRO A 69 10.38 0.94 13.92
N GLY A 70 9.18 1.54 13.89
CA GLY A 70 8.55 2.22 15.03
C GLY A 70 7.67 1.32 15.90
N GLY A 71 7.65 0.01 15.65
CA GLY A 71 6.84 -0.98 16.37
C GLY A 71 5.37 -1.06 15.95
N ARG A 72 4.92 -0.19 15.04
CA ARG A 72 3.54 -0.14 14.54
C ARG A 72 3.26 -1.33 13.64
N GLN A 73 2.04 -1.86 13.67
CA GLN A 73 1.67 -2.92 12.74
C GLN A 73 1.52 -2.31 11.34
N ALA A 74 2.01 -3.02 10.34
CA ALA A 74 1.86 -2.65 8.94
C ALA A 74 1.19 -3.80 8.21
N CYS A 75 0.22 -3.49 7.37
CA CYS A 75 -0.34 -4.43 6.43
C CYS A 75 -0.37 -3.81 5.04
N THR A 76 0.23 -4.50 4.07
CA THR A 76 0.25 -4.10 2.67
C THR A 76 -0.43 -5.14 1.81
N MET A 77 -1.02 -4.69 0.71
CA MET A 77 -1.56 -5.52 -0.35
C MET A 77 -0.94 -5.11 -1.67
N ARG A 78 -0.56 -6.09 -2.47
CA ARG A 78 -0.16 -5.92 -3.86
C ARG A 78 -1.14 -6.62 -4.80
N ALA A 79 -1.52 -5.94 -5.86
CA ALA A 79 -2.52 -6.39 -6.81
C ALA A 79 -2.18 -5.93 -8.24
N ARG A 80 -2.72 -6.64 -9.23
CA ARG A 80 -2.69 -6.23 -10.64
C ARG A 80 -4.08 -5.66 -10.98
N PRO A 81 -4.18 -4.38 -11.36
CA PRO A 81 -5.46 -3.80 -11.75
C PRO A 81 -5.86 -4.33 -13.14
N GLU A 82 -7.14 -4.21 -13.49
CA GLU A 82 -7.62 -4.45 -14.84
C GLU A 82 -6.95 -3.48 -15.84
N ALA A 83 -6.77 -3.93 -17.08
CA ALA A 83 -6.15 -3.11 -18.12
C ALA A 83 -6.88 -1.76 -18.32
N GLY A 84 -6.12 -0.67 -18.36
CA GLY A 84 -6.65 0.68 -18.55
C GLY A 84 -7.14 1.38 -17.28
N VAL A 85 -7.05 0.74 -16.12
CA VAL A 85 -7.39 1.37 -14.83
C VAL A 85 -6.23 2.24 -14.33
N ASP A 86 -6.48 3.54 -14.15
CA ASP A 86 -5.60 4.42 -13.38
C ASP A 86 -5.93 4.28 -11.89
N VAL A 87 -5.11 3.48 -11.20
CA VAL A 87 -5.28 3.18 -9.78
C VAL A 87 -5.15 4.43 -8.91
N LEU A 88 -4.22 5.33 -9.24
CA LEU A 88 -4.01 6.54 -8.44
C LEU A 88 -5.25 7.45 -8.54
N GLN A 89 -5.77 7.61 -9.75
CA GLN A 89 -6.98 8.41 -9.98
C GLN A 89 -8.22 7.79 -9.31
N ASP A 90 -8.39 6.47 -9.37
CA ASP A 90 -9.50 5.76 -8.70
C ASP A 90 -9.41 5.94 -7.17
N LEU A 91 -8.23 5.77 -6.58
CA LEU A 91 -8.03 6.00 -5.13
C LEU A 91 -8.26 7.47 -4.75
N GLN A 92 -7.87 8.43 -5.59
CA GLN A 92 -8.14 9.86 -5.36
C GLN A 92 -9.64 10.16 -5.39
N SER A 93 -10.38 9.55 -6.31
CA SER A 93 -11.84 9.68 -6.37
C SER A 93 -12.52 9.13 -5.10
N ARG A 94 -11.99 8.03 -4.54
CA ARG A 94 -12.54 7.38 -3.33
C ARG A 94 -12.18 8.08 -2.02
N PHE A 95 -10.93 8.52 -1.88
CA PHE A 95 -10.38 8.96 -0.59
C PHE A 95 -9.92 10.41 -0.56
N GLY A 96 -10.09 11.13 -1.68
CA GLY A 96 -9.79 12.55 -1.80
C GLY A 96 -8.31 12.84 -2.00
N ASN A 97 -7.89 14.00 -1.49
CA ASN A 97 -6.57 14.56 -1.76
C ASN A 97 -5.44 13.64 -1.30
N THR A 98 -4.40 13.61 -2.13
CA THR A 98 -3.16 12.87 -1.86
C THR A 98 -2.08 13.77 -1.29
N GLN A 99 -1.18 13.19 -0.50
CA GLN A 99 0.04 13.82 -0.04
C GLN A 99 1.25 12.95 -0.42
N GLN A 100 2.21 13.50 -1.15
CA GLN A 100 3.47 12.80 -1.36
C GLN A 100 4.29 12.79 -0.06
N VAL A 101 4.79 11.62 0.32
CA VAL A 101 5.65 11.49 1.49
C VAL A 101 7.05 12.00 1.10
N PRO A 102 7.59 13.02 1.79
CA PRO A 102 8.89 13.60 1.47
C PRO A 102 9.99 12.54 1.34
N ASP A 103 10.88 12.75 0.37
CA ASP A 103 12.04 11.89 0.09
C ASP A 103 11.71 10.42 -0.25
N THR A 104 10.47 10.12 -0.63
CA THR A 104 10.04 8.76 -1.04
C THR A 104 9.16 8.74 -2.27
N ILE A 105 8.96 7.52 -2.80
CA ILE A 105 8.01 7.23 -3.89
C ILE A 105 6.57 7.03 -3.38
N LEU A 106 6.31 7.11 -2.08
CA LEU A 106 5.00 6.82 -1.52
C LEU A 106 4.06 8.03 -1.67
N ILE A 107 2.83 7.72 -2.05
CA ILE A 107 1.69 8.64 -1.97
C ILE A 107 0.82 8.22 -0.80
N GLN A 108 0.32 9.17 -0.03
CA GLN A 108 -0.61 8.94 1.07
C GLN A 108 -1.99 9.52 0.77
N PHE A 109 -3.02 8.83 1.25
CA PHE A 109 -4.40 9.29 1.31
C PHE A 109 -4.78 9.46 2.78
N PRO A 110 -4.68 10.68 3.33
CA PRO A 110 -5.01 10.96 4.72
C PRO A 110 -6.49 10.74 5.05
N GLY A 111 -7.36 10.84 4.05
CA GLY A 111 -8.81 10.66 4.19
C GLY A 111 -9.27 9.20 4.35
N TYR A 112 -8.38 8.22 4.33
CA TYR A 112 -8.78 6.81 4.48
C TYR A 112 -9.28 6.53 5.91
N PRO A 113 -10.46 5.91 6.10
CA PRO A 113 -11.12 5.80 7.41
C PRO A 113 -10.34 5.07 8.51
N ASN A 114 -9.40 4.20 8.14
CA ASN A 114 -8.66 3.35 9.09
C ASN A 114 -7.20 3.81 9.28
N GLY A 115 -6.94 5.10 9.08
CA GLY A 115 -5.60 5.72 9.10
C GLY A 115 -5.03 5.95 7.70
N PRO A 116 -3.96 6.75 7.54
CA PRO A 116 -3.46 7.11 6.22
C PRO A 116 -3.14 5.88 5.37
N LEU A 117 -3.79 5.75 4.21
CA LEU A 117 -3.50 4.71 3.23
C LEU A 117 -2.28 5.14 2.42
N THR A 118 -1.25 4.32 2.36
CA THR A 118 -0.11 4.52 1.45
C THR A 118 -0.35 3.80 0.13
N TYR A 119 0.15 4.37 -0.97
CA TYR A 119 0.10 3.83 -2.32
C TYR A 119 1.48 3.93 -2.99
N VAL A 120 1.79 2.90 -3.78
CA VAL A 120 2.95 2.84 -4.69
C VAL A 120 2.52 2.17 -5.98
N GLY A 121 2.72 2.85 -7.11
CA GLY A 121 2.62 2.22 -8.43
C GLY A 121 3.87 1.41 -8.73
N GLY A 122 3.69 0.26 -9.36
CA GLY A 122 4.79 -0.53 -9.90
C GLY A 122 5.52 0.25 -10.98
N LYS A 123 6.85 0.28 -10.92
CA LYS A 123 7.67 1.08 -11.84
C LYS A 123 7.84 0.38 -13.19
N ASP A 124 7.73 1.14 -14.27
CA ASP A 124 7.97 0.67 -15.64
C ASP A 124 9.35 0.03 -15.81
N GLY A 125 9.43 -1.08 -16.55
CA GLY A 125 10.66 -1.83 -16.76
C GLY A 125 11.13 -2.62 -15.53
N THR A 126 10.34 -2.66 -14.47
CA THR A 126 10.62 -3.47 -13.27
C THR A 126 9.67 -4.64 -13.15
N ALA A 127 10.02 -5.63 -12.35
CA ALA A 127 9.15 -6.76 -12.05
C ALA A 127 7.78 -6.38 -11.46
N GLU A 128 7.62 -5.16 -10.97
CA GLU A 128 6.39 -4.67 -10.36
C GLU A 128 5.51 -3.92 -11.38
N GLU A 129 6.01 -3.68 -12.60
CA GLU A 129 5.30 -3.04 -13.69
C GLU A 129 3.90 -3.62 -13.90
N GLY A 130 2.91 -2.74 -14.05
CA GLY A 130 1.51 -3.12 -14.18
C GLY A 130 0.85 -3.59 -12.89
N THR A 131 1.52 -3.48 -11.74
CA THR A 131 0.91 -3.74 -10.42
C THR A 131 0.91 -2.49 -9.56
N TYR A 132 0.18 -2.53 -8.46
CA TYR A 132 0.21 -1.50 -7.44
C TYR A 132 0.24 -2.11 -6.05
N GLN A 133 0.72 -1.32 -5.10
CA GLN A 133 0.71 -1.67 -3.69
C GLN A 133 0.00 -0.60 -2.88
N VAL A 134 -0.86 -1.03 -1.97
CA VAL A 134 -1.44 -0.18 -0.93
C VAL A 134 -1.11 -0.71 0.45
N GLY A 135 -1.18 0.15 1.47
CA GLY A 135 -0.88 -0.26 2.83
C GLY A 135 -1.41 0.68 3.90
N VAL A 136 -1.57 0.16 5.10
CA VAL A 136 -1.94 0.90 6.30
C VAL A 136 -1.00 0.58 7.45
N THR A 137 -0.89 1.52 8.37
CA THR A 137 -0.19 1.31 9.64
C THR A 137 -1.11 1.59 10.82
N SER A 138 -1.19 0.67 11.76
CA SER A 138 -1.86 0.82 13.05
C SER A 138 -0.85 0.96 14.17
#